data_AF-A0A2X2XKD5-F1
#
_entry.id   AF-A0A2X2XKD5-F1
#
_cell.length_a   1.000
_cell.length_b   1.000
_cell.length_c   1.000
_cell.angle_alpha   90.00
_cell.angle_beta   90.00
_cell.angle_gamma   90.00
#
_symmetry.space_group_name_H-M   'P 1'
#
loop_
_entity.id
_entity.type
_entity.pdbx_description
1 polymer ?
#
loop_
_entity_poly.entity_id
_entity_poly.type
_entity_poly.pdbx_seq_one_letter_code
_entity_poly.pdbx_strand_id
1 'polypeptide(L)'
;MTLPFKPHVIALVCSAGLFAASGVLYVKSRTPEAPLQPAPVAVQPQPTAAAEPEAKAAFTAAQIDQWVAPIALYPDSLLSQVLMAATYPANVVQAVQWSHDNPTLQGDAAIQAVSGQPWDPSVKSLVAFPQLMALMGENPTWVQNLGDAFLAQPQDVMDAVQTVAFTGAANRLAEIHAAANGQQHAEAERRR
;
A
#
# COMPACT_ATOMS: atom_id res chain seq x y z
N MET A 1 -20.12 31.73 33.38
CA MET A 1 -19.64 32.47 32.20
C MET A 1 -18.58 31.59 31.55
N THR A 2 -18.89 30.76 30.55
CA THR A 2 -19.05 31.06 29.10
C THR A 2 -17.85 30.50 28.34
N LEU A 3 -18.05 29.41 27.58
CA LEU A 3 -17.25 28.99 26.40
C LEU A 3 -17.29 30.13 25.36
N PRO A 4 -16.28 30.37 24.47
CA PRO A 4 -16.29 29.63 23.20
C PRO A 4 -15.00 29.56 22.30
N PHE A 5 -14.91 28.44 21.57
CA PHE A 5 -14.62 28.31 20.12
C PHE A 5 -13.27 28.70 19.49
N LYS A 6 -12.69 27.74 18.75
CA LYS A 6 -11.89 27.98 17.52
C LYS A 6 -12.84 28.07 16.31
N PRO A 7 -12.49 28.87 15.29
CA PRO A 7 -12.69 28.39 13.92
C PRO A 7 -11.51 28.69 12.99
N HIS A 8 -11.15 27.69 12.19
CA HIS A 8 -10.49 27.89 10.90
C HIS A 8 -11.45 28.64 9.96
N VAL A 9 -10.95 29.69 9.30
CA VAL A 9 -11.65 30.37 8.20
C VAL A 9 -10.68 30.60 7.04
N ILE A 10 -10.79 29.72 6.04
CA ILE A 10 -10.99 30.02 4.61
C ILE A 10 -9.96 30.92 3.88
N ALA A 11 -9.24 30.30 2.93
CA ALA A 11 -9.01 30.74 1.53
C ALA A 11 -7.98 29.75 0.92
N LEU A 12 -8.21 28.85 -0.05
CA LEU A 12 -9.03 28.81 -1.28
C LEU A 12 -8.77 29.97 -2.24
N VAL A 13 -7.76 29.82 -3.09
CA VAL A 13 -7.63 30.54 -4.37
C VAL A 13 -7.24 29.53 -5.47
N CYS A 14 -8.20 29.29 -6.37
CA CYS A 14 -8.02 28.72 -7.70
C CYS A 14 -7.37 29.77 -8.64
N SER A 15 -6.57 29.31 -9.61
CA SER A 15 -6.88 29.39 -11.05
C SER A 15 -5.64 29.54 -11.95
N ALA A 16 -5.57 28.63 -12.91
CA ALA A 16 -5.30 28.84 -14.34
C ALA A 16 -3.92 29.33 -14.82
N GLY A 17 -3.39 28.61 -15.82
CA GLY A 17 -2.31 29.07 -16.70
C GLY A 17 -1.76 27.95 -17.60
N LEU A 18 -2.55 27.51 -18.59
CA LEU A 18 -2.28 27.67 -20.03
C LEU A 18 -1.31 26.63 -20.65
N PHE A 19 -1.89 25.68 -21.36
CA PHE A 19 -1.21 24.79 -22.32
C PHE A 19 -1.19 25.48 -23.70
N ALA A 20 0.00 25.69 -24.26
CA ALA A 20 0.19 26.23 -25.61
C ALA A 20 0.65 25.13 -26.59
N ALA A 21 0.01 25.14 -27.75
CA ALA A 21 0.12 24.18 -28.83
C ALA A 21 1.41 24.26 -29.65
N SER A 22 1.80 23.13 -30.25
CA SER A 22 2.58 22.98 -31.49
C SER A 22 2.43 21.49 -31.87
N GLY A 23 1.88 21.04 -32.99
CA GLY A 23 1.85 21.58 -34.35
C GLY A 23 3.02 20.98 -35.13
N VAL A 24 2.80 19.96 -35.98
CA VAL A 24 3.50 19.73 -37.27
C VAL A 24 2.68 18.73 -38.11
N LEU A 25 2.31 19.19 -39.30
CA LEU A 25 1.83 18.41 -40.45
C LEU A 25 2.96 17.57 -41.07
N TYR A 26 2.68 16.34 -41.51
CA TYR A 26 3.42 15.73 -42.62
C TYR A 26 2.53 14.67 -43.31
N VAL A 27 1.82 15.06 -44.36
CA VAL A 27 2.16 15.04 -45.80
C VAL A 27 1.78 13.73 -46.49
N LYS A 28 1.00 13.90 -47.55
CA LYS A 28 0.41 12.88 -48.41
C LYS A 28 1.01 13.02 -49.80
N SER A 29 1.64 11.96 -50.32
CA SER A 29 2.07 11.82 -51.72
C SER A 29 2.92 10.55 -51.85
N ARG A 30 2.85 9.69 -52.87
CA ARG A 30 2.03 9.48 -54.08
C ARG A 30 2.38 8.06 -54.55
N THR A 31 1.45 7.41 -55.25
CA THR A 31 1.73 6.20 -56.07
C THR A 31 2.23 6.64 -57.46
N PRO A 32 3.20 5.91 -58.03
CA PRO A 32 3.12 5.52 -59.44
C PRO A 32 3.34 4.01 -59.63
N GLU A 33 2.59 3.45 -60.56
CA GLU A 33 2.54 2.04 -60.97
C GLU A 33 3.34 1.83 -62.27
N ALA A 34 4.13 0.75 -62.36
CA ALA A 34 4.49 -0.05 -63.57
C ALA A 34 5.68 -1.02 -63.27
N PRO A 35 5.94 -2.07 -64.08
CA PRO A 35 5.22 -3.32 -64.29
C PRO A 35 5.93 -4.56 -63.65
N LEU A 36 5.22 -5.69 -63.66
CA LEU A 36 5.55 -6.99 -63.07
C LEU A 36 6.96 -7.54 -63.38
N GLN A 37 7.74 -7.80 -62.32
CA GLN A 37 8.90 -8.71 -62.28
C GLN A 37 8.84 -9.51 -60.96
N PRO A 38 8.84 -10.85 -60.97
CA PRO A 38 8.98 -11.63 -59.73
C PRO A 38 10.45 -11.96 -59.46
N ALA A 39 11.06 -11.31 -58.47
CA ALA A 39 12.31 -11.71 -57.82
C ALA A 39 12.51 -10.93 -56.49
N PRO A 40 13.48 -11.35 -55.66
CA PRO A 40 13.40 -12.24 -54.50
C PRO A 40 12.87 -11.55 -53.22
N VAL A 41 12.50 -12.35 -52.21
CA VAL A 41 12.03 -11.86 -50.89
C VAL A 41 13.17 -11.10 -50.18
N ALA A 42 13.11 -9.77 -50.20
CA ALA A 42 13.97 -8.91 -49.38
C ALA A 42 13.34 -8.75 -47.99
N VAL A 43 14.08 -9.14 -46.95
CA VAL A 43 13.71 -8.91 -45.55
C VAL A 43 13.74 -7.41 -45.30
N GLN A 44 12.57 -6.80 -45.13
CA GLN A 44 12.44 -5.41 -44.71
C GLN A 44 12.77 -5.31 -43.21
N PRO A 45 13.59 -4.34 -42.75
CA PRO A 45 13.67 -4.03 -41.32
C PRO A 45 12.30 -3.55 -40.86
N GLN A 46 11.66 -4.35 -40.00
CA GLN A 46 10.40 -4.00 -39.39
C GLN A 46 10.60 -2.73 -38.55
N PRO A 47 9.70 -1.73 -38.64
CA PRO A 47 9.74 -0.57 -37.77
C PRO A 47 9.59 -1.05 -36.32
N THR A 48 10.60 -0.78 -35.50
CA THR A 48 10.54 -0.91 -34.05
C THR A 48 9.31 -0.15 -33.56
N ALA A 49 8.30 -0.89 -33.10
CA ALA A 49 7.17 -0.30 -32.39
C ALA A 49 7.76 0.53 -31.23
N ALA A 50 7.46 1.83 -31.22
CA ALA A 50 7.76 2.67 -30.08
C ALA A 50 7.09 2.02 -28.87
N ALA A 51 7.89 1.62 -27.88
CA ALA A 51 7.38 1.21 -26.59
C ALA A 51 6.55 2.38 -26.04
N GLU A 52 5.23 2.18 -25.97
CA GLU A 52 4.40 3.01 -25.10
C GLU A 52 5.05 2.98 -23.71
N PRO A 53 5.12 4.12 -23.00
CA PRO A 53 5.59 4.10 -21.63
C PRO A 53 4.72 3.10 -20.87
N GLU A 54 5.32 2.00 -20.42
CA GLU A 54 4.64 1.06 -19.54
C GLU A 54 4.11 1.87 -18.37
N ALA A 55 2.80 2.11 -18.35
CA ALA A 55 2.13 2.62 -17.19
C ALA A 55 2.46 1.62 -16.09
N LYS A 56 3.33 2.02 -15.15
CA LYS A 56 3.74 1.23 -13.99
C LYS A 56 2.47 0.56 -13.46
N ALA A 57 2.37 -0.76 -13.64
CA ALA A 57 1.11 -1.46 -13.44
C ALA A 57 0.60 -1.13 -12.04
N ALA A 58 -0.51 -0.42 -11.97
CA ALA A 58 -1.14 -0.07 -10.71
C ALA A 58 -1.59 -1.37 -10.02
N PHE A 59 -1.36 -1.46 -8.72
CA PHE A 59 -1.87 -2.56 -7.91
C PHE A 59 -3.40 -2.50 -7.90
N THR A 60 -4.03 -3.67 -7.98
CA THR A 60 -5.49 -3.78 -7.89
C THR A 60 -5.96 -3.59 -6.45
N ALA A 61 -7.20 -3.10 -6.28
CA ALA A 61 -7.79 -2.94 -4.95
C ALA A 61 -7.73 -4.23 -4.12
N ALA A 62 -8.02 -5.39 -4.71
CA ALA A 62 -7.96 -6.68 -4.02
C ALA A 62 -6.54 -7.06 -3.54
N GLN A 63 -5.50 -6.68 -4.30
CA GLN A 63 -4.11 -6.89 -3.87
C GLN A 63 -3.75 -6.00 -2.67
N ILE A 64 -4.15 -4.73 -2.74
CA ILE A 64 -3.93 -3.77 -1.66
C ILE A 64 -4.69 -4.23 -0.40
N ASP A 65 -5.96 -4.60 -0.52
CA ASP A 65 -6.79 -5.14 0.56
C ASP A 65 -6.12 -6.33 1.26
N GLN A 66 -5.55 -7.26 0.48
CA GLN A 66 -4.85 -8.42 1.02
C GLN A 66 -3.60 -8.03 1.81
N TRP A 67 -2.86 -7.01 1.39
CA TRP A 67 -1.65 -6.55 2.10
C TRP A 67 -1.98 -5.72 3.34
N VAL A 68 -3.05 -4.93 3.32
CA VAL A 68 -3.45 -4.13 4.49
C VAL A 68 -4.22 -4.93 5.53
N ALA A 69 -4.85 -6.06 5.15
CA ALA A 69 -5.68 -6.86 6.05
C ALA A 69 -5.03 -7.23 7.40
N PRO A 70 -3.75 -7.64 7.48
CA PRO A 70 -3.12 -7.96 8.76
C PRO A 70 -2.96 -6.75 9.70
N ILE A 71 -2.96 -5.53 9.15
CA ILE A 71 -2.64 -4.30 9.88
C ILE A 71 -3.81 -3.31 9.95
N ALA A 72 -4.91 -3.57 9.26
CA ALA A 72 -6.08 -2.68 9.19
C ALA A 72 -6.73 -2.42 10.55
N LEU A 73 -6.54 -3.32 11.52
CA LEU A 73 -7.07 -3.20 12.87
C LEU A 73 -6.09 -2.55 13.87
N TYR A 74 -4.90 -2.14 13.41
CA TYR A 74 -3.95 -1.45 14.26
C TYR A 74 -4.37 0.01 14.51
N PRO A 75 -3.97 0.59 15.66
CA PRO A 75 -4.13 2.02 15.89
C PRO A 75 -3.43 2.83 14.78
N ASP A 76 -4.03 3.94 14.36
CA ASP A 76 -3.54 4.80 13.25
C ASP A 76 -2.05 5.20 13.39
N SER A 77 -1.60 5.45 14.62
CA SER A 77 -0.20 5.77 14.91
C SER A 77 0.75 4.60 14.63
N LEU A 78 0.35 3.36 14.92
CA LEU A 78 1.16 2.16 14.63
C LEU A 78 1.09 1.82 13.14
N LEU A 79 -0.10 1.96 12.54
CA LEU A 79 -0.30 1.77 11.10
C LEU A 79 0.65 2.67 10.29
N SER A 80 0.69 3.96 10.62
CA SER A 80 1.59 4.92 9.96
C SER A 80 3.06 4.49 10.05
N GLN A 81 3.50 4.00 11.22
CA GLN A 81 4.86 3.50 11.39
C GLN A 81 5.14 2.26 10.55
N VAL A 82 4.18 1.34 10.42
CA VAL A 82 4.32 0.15 9.57
C VAL A 82 4.42 0.52 8.10
N LEU A 83 3.53 1.40 7.61
CA LEU A 83 3.54 1.84 6.21
C LEU A 83 4.84 2.57 5.86
N MET A 84 5.30 3.47 6.75
CA MET A 84 6.58 4.17 6.58
C MET A 84 7.78 3.22 6.68
N ALA A 85 7.77 2.26 7.62
CA ALA A 85 8.85 1.28 7.73
C ALA A 85 8.93 0.35 6.51
N ALA A 86 7.79 0.00 5.91
CA ALA A 86 7.72 -0.88 4.74
C ALA A 86 8.43 -0.28 3.52
N THR A 87 8.58 1.04 3.43
CA THR A 87 9.38 1.68 2.37
C THR A 87 10.90 1.53 2.56
N TYR A 88 11.33 0.90 3.67
CA TYR A 88 12.74 0.61 3.99
C TYR A 88 12.95 -0.89 4.28
N PRO A 89 12.68 -1.79 3.32
CA PRO A 89 12.68 -3.24 3.54
C PRO A 89 14.04 -3.76 4.05
N ALA A 90 15.16 -3.19 3.59
CA ALA A 90 16.49 -3.56 4.07
C ALA A 90 16.70 -3.22 5.56
N ASN A 91 16.18 -2.08 6.03
CA ASN A 91 16.23 -1.70 7.44
C ASN A 91 15.32 -2.61 8.27
N VAL A 92 14.14 -2.98 7.75
CA VAL A 92 13.23 -3.92 8.41
C VAL A 92 13.91 -5.27 8.61
N VAL A 93 14.57 -5.84 7.59
CA VAL A 93 15.30 -7.11 7.74
C VAL A 93 16.34 -7.05 8.86
N GLN A 94 17.10 -5.96 8.94
CA GLN A 94 18.10 -5.78 10.01
C GLN A 94 17.43 -5.64 11.39
N ALA A 95 16.33 -4.91 11.48
CA ALA A 95 15.58 -4.73 12.71
C ALA A 95 14.90 -6.03 13.19
N VAL A 96 14.41 -6.85 12.26
CA VAL A 96 13.87 -8.19 12.54
C VAL A 96 14.96 -9.08 13.15
N GLN A 97 16.13 -9.14 12.51
CA GLN A 97 17.25 -9.92 13.02
C GLN A 97 17.67 -9.43 14.42
N TRP A 98 17.79 -8.12 14.59
CA TRP A 98 18.08 -7.53 15.90
C TRP A 98 17.02 -7.92 16.95
N SER A 99 15.74 -7.87 16.61
CA SER A 99 14.65 -8.22 17.54
C SER A 99 14.68 -9.71 17.89
N HIS A 100 15.06 -10.58 16.96
CA HIS A 100 15.22 -12.01 17.21
C HIS A 100 16.39 -12.30 18.15
N ASP A 101 17.51 -11.58 17.99
CA ASP A 101 18.69 -11.72 18.84
C ASP A 101 18.52 -11.09 20.24
N ASN A 102 17.50 -10.24 20.41
CA ASN A 102 17.19 -9.54 21.66
C ASN A 102 15.76 -9.81 22.14
N PRO A 103 15.36 -11.08 22.37
CA PRO A 103 13.95 -11.44 22.60
C PRO A 103 13.35 -10.89 23.90
N THR A 104 14.19 -10.42 24.83
CA THR A 104 13.75 -9.82 26.10
C THR A 104 13.60 -8.29 26.03
N LEU A 105 14.05 -7.65 24.95
CA LEU A 105 13.92 -6.21 24.77
C LEU A 105 12.64 -5.88 24.02
N GLN A 106 11.86 -4.95 24.58
CA GLN A 106 10.57 -4.51 24.06
C GLN A 106 10.26 -3.10 24.57
N GLY A 107 9.25 -2.45 23.98
CA GLY A 107 8.89 -1.08 24.34
C GLY A 107 10.05 -0.10 24.22
N ASP A 108 10.09 0.90 25.11
CA ASP A 108 11.11 1.94 25.09
C ASP A 108 12.54 1.40 25.23
N ALA A 109 12.74 0.31 25.98
CA ALA A 109 14.06 -0.29 26.15
C ALA A 109 14.64 -0.78 24.81
N ALA A 110 13.81 -1.36 23.95
CA ALA A 110 14.23 -1.77 22.61
C ALA A 110 14.55 -0.56 21.72
N ILE A 111 13.70 0.48 21.75
CA ILE A 111 13.91 1.71 20.97
C ILE A 111 15.23 2.38 21.36
N GLN A 112 15.52 2.46 22.67
CA GLN A 112 16.78 3.04 23.16
C GLN A 112 18.00 2.23 22.72
N ALA A 113 17.91 0.89 22.74
CA ALA A 113 19.00 0.01 22.32
C ALA A 113 19.35 0.15 20.84
N VAL A 114 18.37 0.49 19.98
CA VAL A 114 18.59 0.69 18.53
C VAL A 114 18.78 2.17 18.14
N SER A 115 18.85 3.08 19.10
CA SER A 115 18.94 4.53 18.85
C SER A 115 20.11 4.91 17.92
N GLY A 116 21.25 4.23 18.06
CA GLY A 116 22.46 4.43 17.24
C GLY A 116 22.45 3.73 15.88
N GLN A 117 21.43 2.94 15.56
CA GLN A 117 21.33 2.27 14.26
C GLN A 117 21.02 3.29 13.14
N PRO A 118 21.51 3.08 11.90
CA PRO A 118 21.25 3.97 10.78
C PRO A 118 19.87 3.73 10.13
N TRP A 119 18.86 3.34 10.92
CA TRP A 119 17.51 3.06 10.44
C TRP A 119 16.61 4.29 10.52
N ASP A 120 15.57 4.30 9.69
CA ASP A 120 14.49 5.28 9.77
C ASP A 120 13.80 5.25 11.15
N PRO A 121 13.34 6.39 11.72
CA PRO A 121 12.63 6.41 12.99
C PRO A 121 11.42 5.49 13.05
N SER A 122 10.72 5.27 11.92
CA SER A 122 9.59 4.36 11.84
C SER A 122 10.04 2.93 12.12
N VAL A 123 11.13 2.48 11.49
CA VAL A 123 11.72 1.14 11.71
C VAL A 123 12.22 0.98 13.15
N LYS A 124 12.89 2.00 13.69
CA LYS A 124 13.33 1.99 15.10
C LYS A 124 12.17 1.87 16.08
N SER A 125 11.03 2.46 15.77
CA SER A 125 9.87 2.38 16.64
C SER A 125 9.21 1.00 16.61
N LEU A 126 9.30 0.29 15.48
CA LEU A 126 8.73 -1.06 15.36
C LEU A 126 9.43 -2.12 16.21
N VAL A 127 10.70 -1.94 16.59
CA VAL A 127 11.40 -2.91 17.46
C VAL A 127 10.83 -2.97 18.88
N ALA A 128 9.99 -1.99 19.26
CA ALA A 128 9.22 -2.05 20.49
C ALA A 128 8.20 -3.21 20.50
N PHE A 129 7.89 -3.77 19.33
CA PHE A 129 6.87 -4.80 19.12
C PHE A 129 7.49 -6.08 18.53
N PRO A 130 8.11 -6.95 19.34
CA PRO A 130 8.77 -8.17 18.84
C PRO A 130 7.87 -9.09 18.01
N GLN A 131 6.57 -9.17 18.37
CA GLN A 131 5.61 -9.97 17.62
C GLN A 131 5.35 -9.42 16.20
N LEU A 132 5.37 -8.10 16.03
CA LEU A 132 5.26 -7.46 14.71
C LEU A 132 6.55 -7.66 13.91
N MET A 133 7.72 -7.58 14.55
CA MET A 133 9.00 -7.91 13.90
C MET A 133 9.02 -9.37 13.43
N ALA A 134 8.53 -10.31 14.23
CA ALA A 134 8.39 -11.70 13.81
C ALA A 134 7.51 -11.84 12.57
N LEU A 135 6.33 -11.21 12.55
CA LEU A 135 5.43 -11.21 11.38
C LEU A 135 6.12 -10.64 10.12
N MET A 136 6.84 -9.52 10.25
CA MET A 136 7.58 -8.90 9.15
C MET A 136 8.73 -9.80 8.66
N GLY A 137 9.38 -10.52 9.58
CA GLY A 137 10.43 -11.48 9.27
C GLY A 137 9.95 -12.74 8.59
N GLU A 138 8.78 -13.24 8.98
CA GLU A 138 8.13 -14.41 8.36
C GLU A 138 7.64 -14.11 6.94
N ASN A 139 7.31 -12.86 6.64
CA ASN A 139 6.79 -12.46 5.34
C ASN A 139 7.50 -11.23 4.75
N PRO A 140 8.76 -11.38 4.31
CA PRO A 140 9.52 -10.26 3.74
C PRO A 140 8.92 -9.76 2.41
N THR A 141 8.29 -10.64 1.64
CA THR A 141 7.59 -10.26 0.40
C THR A 141 6.37 -9.38 0.69
N TRP A 142 5.64 -9.64 1.79
CA TRP A 142 4.56 -8.75 2.21
C TRP A 142 5.05 -7.35 2.56
N VAL A 143 6.17 -7.23 3.30
CA VAL A 143 6.77 -5.93 3.63
C VAL A 143 7.13 -5.17 2.35
N GLN A 144 7.80 -5.85 1.40
CA GLN A 144 8.16 -5.26 0.12
C GLN A 144 6.93 -4.77 -0.65
N ASN A 145 5.93 -5.64 -0.84
CA ASN A 145 4.74 -5.31 -1.60
C ASN A 145 3.93 -4.17 -0.95
N LEU A 146 3.82 -4.17 0.37
CA LEU A 146 3.14 -3.10 1.11
C LEU A 146 3.87 -1.76 0.93
N GLY A 147 5.20 -1.77 1.01
CA GLY A 147 6.03 -0.58 0.74
C GLY A 147 5.89 -0.08 -0.69
N ASP A 148 5.97 -0.98 -1.67
CA ASP A 148 5.82 -0.64 -3.09
C ASP A 148 4.42 -0.09 -3.40
N ALA A 149 3.38 -0.68 -2.81
CA ALA A 149 2.00 -0.20 -2.91
C ALA A 149 1.84 1.19 -2.30
N PHE A 150 2.39 1.43 -1.11
CA PHE A 150 2.31 2.73 -0.45
C PHE A 150 3.07 3.83 -1.23
N LEU A 151 4.21 3.48 -1.83
CA LEU A 151 4.97 4.40 -2.68
C LEU A 151 4.28 4.69 -4.02
N ALA A 152 3.54 3.72 -4.57
CA ALA A 152 2.86 3.86 -5.86
C ALA A 152 1.45 4.50 -5.74
N GLN A 153 0.67 4.07 -4.75
CA GLN A 153 -0.75 4.38 -4.58
C GLN A 153 -1.10 4.65 -3.10
N PRO A 154 -0.55 5.72 -2.48
CA PRO A 154 -0.75 5.98 -1.06
C PRO A 154 -2.21 6.22 -0.69
N GLN A 155 -3.01 6.84 -1.57
CA GLN A 155 -4.43 7.06 -1.33
C GLN A 155 -5.21 5.74 -1.30
N ASP A 156 -5.03 4.89 -2.32
CA ASP A 156 -5.72 3.59 -2.40
C ASP A 156 -5.35 2.68 -1.21
N VAL A 157 -4.11 2.73 -0.75
CA VAL A 157 -3.67 2.00 0.46
C VAL A 157 -4.40 2.50 1.71
N MET A 158 -4.49 3.82 1.91
CA MET A 158 -5.17 4.38 3.08
C MET A 158 -6.68 4.13 3.06
N ASP A 159 -7.31 4.15 1.88
CA ASP A 159 -8.73 3.83 1.71
C ASP A 159 -9.01 2.34 1.96
N ALA A 160 -8.11 1.47 1.49
CA ALA A 160 -8.19 0.03 1.74
C ALA A 160 -8.08 -0.29 3.24
N VAL A 161 -7.14 0.34 3.97
CA VAL A 161 -7.02 0.16 5.43
C VAL A 161 -8.35 0.46 6.11
N GLN A 162 -8.98 1.61 5.81
CA GLN A 162 -10.24 2.00 6.43
C GLN A 162 -11.37 1.02 6.08
N THR A 163 -11.45 0.61 4.81
CA THR A 163 -12.47 -0.32 4.31
C THR A 163 -12.36 -1.70 4.98
N VAL A 164 -11.14 -2.23 5.06
CA VAL A 164 -10.89 -3.54 5.69
C VAL A 164 -11.12 -3.48 7.20
N ALA A 165 -10.75 -2.39 7.86
CA ALA A 165 -11.00 -2.19 9.28
C ALA A 165 -12.51 -2.20 9.60
N PHE A 166 -13.29 -1.45 8.82
CA PHE A 166 -14.75 -1.41 8.96
C PHE A 166 -15.39 -2.78 8.71
N THR A 167 -14.98 -3.44 7.63
CA THR A 167 -15.50 -4.77 7.27
C THR A 167 -15.18 -5.82 8.34
N GLY A 168 -13.95 -5.81 8.86
CA GLY A 168 -13.54 -6.70 9.95
C GLY A 168 -14.30 -6.44 11.26
N ALA A 169 -14.55 -5.18 11.60
CA ALA A 169 -15.37 -4.83 12.76
C ALA A 169 -16.82 -5.30 12.60
N ALA A 170 -17.42 -5.11 11.42
CA ALA A 170 -18.77 -5.57 11.12
C ALA A 170 -18.89 -7.10 11.22
N ASN A 171 -17.92 -7.85 10.67
CA ASN A 171 -17.93 -9.31 10.73
C ASN A 171 -17.87 -9.82 12.18
N ARG A 172 -17.01 -9.24 13.02
CA ARG A 172 -16.92 -9.61 14.44
C ARG A 172 -18.23 -9.36 15.20
N LEU A 173 -18.95 -8.29 14.88
CA LEU A 173 -20.27 -8.04 15.50
C LEU A 173 -21.30 -9.09 15.09
N ALA A 174 -21.29 -9.51 13.81
CA ALA A 174 -22.17 -10.57 13.33
C ALA A 174 -21.87 -11.92 14.03
N GLU A 175 -20.60 -12.25 14.21
CA GLU A 175 -20.17 -13.46 14.91
C GLU A 175 -20.59 -13.46 16.39
N ILE A 176 -20.43 -12.33 17.09
CA ILE A 176 -20.88 -12.19 18.48
C ILE A 176 -22.39 -12.37 18.59
N HIS A 177 -23.15 -11.79 17.66
CA HIS A 177 -24.61 -11.95 17.63
C HIS A 177 -25.01 -13.42 17.39
N ALA A 178 -24.35 -14.10 16.45
CA ALA A 178 -24.60 -15.51 16.18
C ALA A 178 -24.26 -16.41 17.39
N ALA A 179 -23.13 -16.16 18.06
CA ALA A 179 -22.72 -16.89 19.25
C ALA A 179 -23.70 -16.69 20.42
N ALA A 180 -24.15 -15.44 20.65
CA ALA A 180 -25.12 -15.13 21.70
C ALA A 180 -26.45 -15.86 21.49
N ASN A 181 -26.97 -15.88 20.25
CA ASN A 181 -28.20 -16.62 19.93
C ASN A 181 -28.01 -18.13 20.13
N GLY A 182 -26.88 -18.70 19.71
CA GLY A 182 -26.57 -20.12 19.90
C GLY A 182 -26.55 -20.55 21.37
N GLN A 183 -26.01 -19.73 22.27
CA GLN A 183 -26.00 -20.01 23.72
C GLN A 183 -27.43 -20.01 24.32
N GLN A 184 -28.29 -19.10 23.89
CA GLN A 184 -29.68 -19.04 24.38
C GLN A 184 -30.48 -20.29 23.98
N HIS A 185 -30.29 -20.79 22.75
CA HIS A 185 -30.92 -22.02 22.29
C HIS A 185 -30.44 -23.24 23.11
N ALA A 186 -29.14 -23.36 23.35
CA ALA A 186 -28.58 -24.45 24.15
C ALA A 186 -29.06 -24.43 25.61
N GLU A 187 -29.24 -23.24 26.21
CA GLU A 187 -29.77 -23.12 27.56
C GLU A 187 -31.27 -23.44 27.63
N ALA A 188 -32.05 -23.04 26.62
CA ALA A 188 -33.46 -23.39 26.52
C ALA A 188 -33.70 -24.91 26.39
N GLU A 189 -32.81 -25.62 25.69
CA GLU A 189 -32.86 -27.09 25.58
C GLU A 189 -32.47 -27.78 26.89
N ARG A 190 -31.47 -27.29 27.61
CA ARG A 190 -31.07 -27.86 28.92
C ARG A 190 -32.12 -27.69 30.02
N ARG A 191 -33.07 -26.76 29.85
CA ARG A 191 -34.17 -26.51 30.79
C ARG A 191 -35.43 -27.35 30.50
N ARG A 192 -35.41 -28.19 29.46
CA ARG A 192 -36.47 -29.14 29.13
C ARG A 192 -36.12 -30.53 29.65
#